data_AF-A0A520I6K1-F1
#
_entry.id   AF-A0A520I6K1-F1
#
_cell.length_a   1.000
_cell.length_b   1.000
_cell.length_c   1.000
_cell.angle_alpha   90.00
_cell.angle_beta   90.00
_cell.angle_gamma   90.00
#
_symmetry.space_group_name_H-M   'P 1'
#
loop_
_entity.id
_entity.type
_entity.pdbx_description
1 polymer ?
#
loop_
_entity_poly.entity_id
_entity_poly.type
_entity_poly.pdbx_seq_one_letter_code
_entity_poly.pdbx_strand_id
1 'polypeptide(L)'
;VHTQDEMERAMKLKSRLIGVNNRDLRTFTVDFARTYELVSKAPKDCTFVAESGLTTRADLDAMAEHDIRCFLIGEALMRQPDVEAATRSLVG
;
A
#
# COMPACT_ATOMS: atom_id res chain seq x y z
N VAL A 1 3.80 -2.98 -7.84
CA VAL A 1 4.00 -4.43 -7.99
C VAL A 1 2.84 -5.15 -7.35
N HIS A 2 2.45 -6.29 -7.92
CA HIS A 2 1.29 -7.09 -7.52
C HIS A 2 1.65 -8.56 -7.27
N THR A 3 2.79 -9.00 -7.80
CA THR A 3 3.26 -10.39 -7.72
C THR A 3 4.74 -10.46 -7.36
N GLN A 4 5.21 -11.65 -6.96
CA GLN A 4 6.62 -11.90 -6.68
C GLN A 4 7.49 -11.62 -7.91
N ASP A 5 7.07 -12.06 -9.10
CA ASP A 5 7.81 -11.83 -10.35
C ASP A 5 7.95 -10.33 -10.66
N GLU A 6 6.92 -9.53 -10.37
CA GLU A 6 7.00 -8.08 -10.50
C GLU A 6 7.94 -7.46 -9.47
N MET A 7 7.95 -7.96 -8.23
CA MET A 7 8.90 -7.54 -7.19
C MET A 7 10.34 -7.84 -7.63
N GLU A 8 10.61 -9.04 -8.15
CA GLU A 8 11.94 -9.42 -8.65
C GLU A 8 12.43 -8.54 -9.79
N ARG A 9 11.51 -8.11 -10.66
CA ARG A 9 11.83 -7.14 -11.72
C ARG A 9 12.08 -5.75 -11.14
N ALA A 10 11.27 -5.31 -10.17
CA ALA A 10 11.39 -4.00 -9.54
C ALA A 10 12.71 -3.86 -8.75
N MET A 11 13.16 -4.92 -8.07
CA MET A 11 14.43 -4.96 -7.34
C MET A 11 15.66 -4.75 -8.22
N LYS A 12 15.56 -4.93 -9.55
CA LYS A 12 16.65 -4.65 -10.50
C LYS A 12 16.76 -3.17 -10.85
N LEU A 13 15.79 -2.35 -10.45
CA LEU A 13 15.78 -0.91 -10.69
C LEU A 13 16.54 -0.17 -9.59
N LYS A 14 16.92 1.09 -9.87
CA LYS A 14 17.60 1.96 -8.89
C LYS A 14 16.65 2.62 -7.88
N SER A 15 15.34 2.53 -8.10
CA SER A 15 14.34 3.16 -7.23
C SER A 15 14.33 2.47 -5.87
N ARG A 16 14.37 3.27 -4.81
CA ARG A 16 14.11 2.79 -3.45
C ARG A 16 12.61 2.74 -3.14
N LEU A 17 11.78 3.43 -3.92
CA LEU A 17 10.33 3.46 -3.71
C LEU A 17 9.66 2.37 -4.53
N ILE A 18 8.91 1.50 -3.85
CA ILE A 18 8.16 0.39 -4.46
C ILE A 18 6.69 0.53 -4.05
N GLY A 19 5.83 0.84 -5.02
CA GLY A 19 4.39 0.76 -4.83
C GLY A 19 3.93 -0.69 -4.81
N VAL A 20 3.19 -1.10 -3.78
CA VAL A 20 2.57 -2.43 -3.68
C VAL A 20 1.06 -2.22 -3.70
N ASN A 21 0.41 -2.76 -4.73
CA ASN A 21 -1.02 -2.55 -4.91
C ASN A 21 -1.79 -3.76 -4.41
N ASN A 22 -2.60 -3.55 -3.37
CA ASN A 22 -3.40 -4.58 -2.72
C ASN A 22 -4.52 -5.11 -3.63
N ARG A 23 -4.86 -4.38 -4.70
CA ARG A 23 -5.90 -4.78 -5.66
C ARG A 23 -5.28 -5.53 -6.83
N ASP A 24 -5.75 -6.75 -7.04
CA ASP A 24 -5.47 -7.47 -8.27
C ASP A 24 -6.23 -6.81 -9.44
N LEU A 25 -5.52 -6.36 -10.47
CA LEU A 25 -6.12 -5.64 -11.60
C LEU A 25 -6.93 -6.54 -12.54
N ARG A 26 -6.82 -7.86 -12.42
CA ARG A 26 -7.57 -8.83 -13.23
C ARG A 26 -8.89 -9.21 -12.59
N THR A 27 -8.92 -9.34 -11.26
CA THR A 27 -10.09 -9.80 -10.49
C THR A 27 -10.73 -8.71 -9.65
N PHE A 28 -10.08 -7.56 -9.49
CA PHE A 28 -10.48 -6.44 -8.61
C PHE A 28 -10.58 -6.80 -7.13
N THR A 29 -10.08 -7.97 -6.73
CA THR A 29 -10.04 -8.41 -5.33
C THR A 29 -8.93 -7.69 -4.58
N VAL A 30 -9.21 -7.26 -3.35
CA VAL A 30 -8.23 -6.67 -2.44
C VAL A 30 -7.70 -7.77 -1.52
N ASP A 31 -6.38 -7.93 -1.47
CA ASP A 31 -5.70 -8.92 -0.63
C ASP A 31 -4.48 -8.28 0.06
N PHE A 32 -4.63 -7.99 1.35
CA PHE A 32 -3.57 -7.42 2.17
C PHE A 32 -2.49 -8.44 2.57
N ALA A 33 -2.84 -9.73 2.66
CA ALA A 33 -1.89 -10.78 3.03
C ALA A 33 -0.79 -10.91 1.98
N ARG A 34 -1.16 -10.82 0.70
CA ARG A 34 -0.19 -10.79 -0.41
C ARG A 34 0.82 -9.65 -0.27
N THR A 35 0.36 -8.47 0.15
CA THR A 35 1.24 -7.32 0.34
C THR A 35 2.25 -7.57 1.45
N TYR A 36 1.83 -8.16 2.57
CA TYR A 36 2.73 -8.52 3.66
C TYR A 36 3.79 -9.56 3.22
N GLU A 37 3.39 -10.55 2.43
CA GLU A 37 4.33 -11.53 1.87
C GLU A 37 5.38 -10.87 0.97
N LEU A 38 4.97 -9.95 0.09
CA LEU A 38 5.87 -9.25 -0.81
C LEU A 38 6.86 -8.36 -0.05
N VAL A 39 6.38 -7.64 0.95
CA VAL A 39 7.21 -6.74 1.78
C VAL A 39 8.23 -7.54 2.59
N SER A 40 7.85 -8.70 3.13
CA SER A 40 8.76 -9.56 3.92
C SER A 40 9.97 -10.09 3.13
N LYS A 41 9.85 -10.19 1.81
CA LYS A 41 10.89 -10.71 0.90
C LYS A 41 11.77 -9.64 0.30
N ALA A 42 11.44 -8.38 0.52
CA ALA A 42 12.08 -7.28 -0.17
C ALA A 42 13.30 -6.72 0.61
N PRO A 43 14.23 -6.01 -0.06
CA PRO A 43 15.43 -5.51 0.57
C PRO A 43 15.12 -4.43 1.63
N LYS A 44 15.92 -4.38 2.71
CA LYS A 44 15.73 -3.47 3.85
C LYS A 44 15.79 -1.97 3.50
N ASP A 45 16.36 -1.62 2.34
CA ASP A 45 16.53 -0.22 1.91
C ASP A 45 15.36 0.32 1.06
N CYS A 46 14.32 -0.49 0.86
CA CYS A 46 13.14 -0.11 0.10
C CYS A 46 12.10 0.60 0.98
N THR A 47 11.50 1.65 0.45
CA THR A 47 10.30 2.30 0.99
C THR A 47 9.09 1.77 0.25
N PHE A 48 8.21 1.08 0.96
CA PHE A 48 6.97 0.55 0.39
C PHE A 48 5.85 1.59 0.46
N VAL A 49 5.11 1.73 -0.64
CA VAL A 49 3.88 2.51 -0.68
C VAL A 49 2.72 1.54 -0.91
N ALA A 50 1.86 1.35 0.08
CA ALA A 50 0.67 0.52 -0.10
C ALA A 50 -0.43 1.29 -0.81
N GLU A 51 -1.07 0.63 -1.77
CA GLU A 51 -2.10 1.21 -2.63
C GLU A 51 -3.36 0.33 -2.63
N SER A 52 -4.52 0.95 -2.80
CA SER A 52 -5.85 0.31 -2.88
C SER A 52 -6.35 -0.33 -1.58
N GLY A 53 -7.67 -0.26 -1.36
CA GLY A 53 -8.34 -0.92 -0.23
C GLY A 53 -8.20 -0.22 1.12
N LEU A 54 -7.40 0.83 1.22
CA LEU A 54 -7.19 1.60 2.44
C LEU A 54 -8.30 2.65 2.60
N THR A 55 -9.13 2.50 3.64
CA THR A 55 -10.29 3.37 3.86
C THR A 55 -10.41 3.89 5.28
N THR A 56 -9.78 3.22 6.24
CA THR A 56 -9.87 3.53 7.66
C THR A 56 -8.49 3.60 8.30
N ARG A 57 -8.40 4.28 9.45
CA ARG A 57 -7.17 4.29 10.26
C ARG A 57 -6.75 2.87 10.67
N ALA A 58 -7.70 1.98 10.96
CA ALA A 58 -7.39 0.60 11.31
C ALA A 58 -6.66 -0.15 10.19
N ASP A 59 -6.99 0.13 8.92
CA ASP A 59 -6.26 -0.43 7.77
C ASP A 59 -4.79 0.01 7.76
N LEU A 60 -4.54 1.30 8.08
CA LEU A 60 -3.20 1.88 8.13
C LEU A 60 -2.39 1.35 9.32
N ASP A 61 -3.04 1.19 10.48
CA ASP A 61 -2.40 0.65 11.68
C ASP A 61 -2.01 -0.82 11.46
N ALA A 62 -2.89 -1.64 10.87
CA ALA A 62 -2.58 -3.03 10.53
C ALA A 62 -1.39 -3.14 9.55
N MET A 63 -1.30 -2.23 8.58
CA MET A 63 -0.17 -2.16 7.65
C MET A 63 1.13 -1.74 8.36
N ALA A 64 1.05 -0.83 9.33
CA ALA A 64 2.19 -0.35 10.09
C ALA A 64 2.80 -1.45 10.99
N GLU A 65 2.01 -2.43 11.43
CA GLU A 65 2.51 -3.64 12.12
C GLU A 65 3.44 -4.48 11.23
N HIS A 66 3.31 -4.34 9.90
CA HIS A 66 4.15 -4.99 8.89
C HIS A 66 5.21 -4.04 8.28
N ASP A 67 5.52 -2.93 8.97
CA ASP A 67 6.48 -1.88 8.57
C ASP A 67 6.14 -1.15 7.26
N ILE A 68 4.87 -1.18 6.87
CA ILE A 68 4.35 -0.41 5.75
C ILE A 68 3.80 0.90 6.29
N ARG A 69 4.51 2.00 6.04
CA ARG A 69 4.21 3.32 6.63
C ARG A 69 3.92 4.41 5.61
N CYS A 70 3.96 4.09 4.32
CA CYS A 70 3.57 5.01 3.26
C CYS A 70 2.37 4.46 2.50
N PHE A 71 1.42 5.34 2.20
CA PHE A 71 0.13 4.96 1.65
C PHE A 71 -0.26 5.89 0.50
N LEU A 72 -0.88 5.33 -0.54
CA LEU A 72 -1.50 6.08 -1.63
C LEU A 72 -3.01 5.86 -1.56
N ILE A 73 -3.73 6.91 -1.17
CA ILE A 73 -5.17 6.87 -0.92
C ILE A 73 -5.84 7.96 -1.76
N GLY A 74 -6.76 7.56 -2.63
CA GLY A 74 -7.47 8.48 -3.53
C GLY A 74 -8.98 8.40 -3.35
N GLU A 75 -9.59 7.34 -3.88
CA GLU A 75 -11.05 7.15 -3.93
C GLU A 75 -11.76 7.37 -2.58
N ALA A 76 -11.20 6.83 -1.49
CA ALA A 76 -11.78 6.96 -0.15
C ALA A 76 -11.84 8.42 0.32
N LEU A 77 -10.80 9.21 0.03
CA LEU A 77 -10.71 10.63 0.36
C LEU A 77 -11.59 11.49 -0.55
N MET A 78 -11.54 11.23 -1.86
CA MET A 78 -12.26 12.04 -2.87
C MET A 78 -13.79 11.89 -2.81
N ARG A 79 -14.30 10.86 -2.14
CA ARG A 79 -15.73 10.67 -1.90
C ARG A 79 -16.27 11.47 -0.72
N GLN A 80 -15.40 12.05 0.10
CA GLN A 80 -15.81 12.79 1.30
C GLN A 80 -16.09 14.26 0.96
N PRO A 81 -17.11 14.87 1.58
CA PRO A 81 -17.39 16.29 1.39
C PRO A 81 -16.28 17.19 1.96
N ASP A 82 -15.57 16.72 2.98
CA ASP A 82 -14.43 17.40 3.60
C ASP A 82 -13.19 16.49 3.54
N VAL A 83 -12.31 16.76 2.58
CA VAL A 83 -11.08 15.99 2.33
C VAL A 83 -10.06 16.20 3.45
N GLU A 84 -10.02 17.39 4.06
CA GLU A 84 -9.09 17.67 5.15
C GLU A 84 -9.47 16.85 6.38
N ALA A 85 -10.74 16.89 6.80
CA ALA A 85 -11.23 16.11 7.91
C ALA A 85 -11.06 14.60 7.68
N ALA A 86 -11.33 14.12 6.46
CA ALA A 86 -11.12 12.73 6.07
C ALA A 86 -9.64 12.31 6.09
N THR A 87 -8.73 13.19 5.65
CA THR A 87 -7.30 12.92 5.73
C THR A 87 -6.83 12.90 7.18
N ARG A 88 -7.30 13.85 8.00
CA ARG A 88 -6.98 13.96 9.42
C ARG A 88 -7.46 12.73 10.20
N SER A 89 -8.61 12.15 9.88
CA SER A 89 -9.07 10.91 10.55
C SER A 89 -8.21 9.69 10.21
N LEU A 90 -7.48 9.71 9.09
CA LEU A 90 -6.56 8.64 8.70
C LEU A 90 -5.16 8.79 9.31
N VAL A 91 -4.66 10.01 9.52
CA VAL A 91 -3.27 10.25 9.96
C VAL A 91 -3.12 10.87 11.35
N GLY A 92 -4.22 11.37 11.93
CA GLY A 92 -4.25 12.18 13.15
C GLY A 92 -4.18 11.42 14.46
#